data_AF-A0A954R9K6-F1
#
_entry.id   AF-A0A954R9K6-F1
#
_cell.length_a   1.000
_cell.length_b   1.000
_cell.length_c   1.000
_cell.angle_alpha   90.00
_cell.angle_beta   90.00
_cell.angle_gamma   90.00
#
_symmetry.space_group_name_H-M   'P 1'
#
loop_
_entity.id
_entity.type
_entity.pdbx_description
1 polymer ?
#
loop_
_entity_poly.entity_id
_entity_poly.type
_entity_poly.pdbx_seq_one_letter_code
_entity_poly.pdbx_strand_id
1 'polypeptide(L)'
;MKHCVSKPHRLARLLCFTFLLTTVLVTNGHTAELKPDAAANKMEHSAAYQWLDILLEASAQDVERIGARPTILSRQMAIPVTAAFDAWAAYDEKAVGTRLGGQLRRPAAERTQQNKETAIAFAMYRTLIDQLPFQREYIDGEMRRLGYDPTNESLDVTTPEGIGNRCAQEVLAYRHADGANQLGNESGSDGTPYADYTMYRPVNPVDSVIDADRWQPLPFADGKGGTIYPGFLTPHWYRVLPFAIESSEQFRAEPPPLVGSPEMQEQVDECIRFNCNLTVEQKAIVEFMRDGPRSTGQSGHWLRFAQAVSRRDKNNLDQDVKLFFTVGNTALDAFIAAWDSKRYYDTSRPWTLIRLYYADKMIRGWAGPGKGVIAIKGNQWLPYSPATFVTPPFPGYVSGHSTVSSACATILKLFEGADEFTYVEHRRAGALTESDFECLDMQKVDGKHLTASGKELSCDVDLPIRSFTEAAEMAGIS
;
A
#
# COMPACT_ATOMS: atom_id res chain seq x y z
N MET A 1 34.40 29.24 -72.49
CA MET A 1 35.73 29.91 -72.42
C MET A 1 36.14 29.93 -70.95
N LYS A 2 37.37 29.52 -70.58
CA LYS A 2 38.51 30.38 -70.17
C LYS A 2 38.12 31.52 -69.18
N HIS A 3 38.77 31.74 -68.03
CA HIS A 3 39.79 31.03 -67.24
C HIS A 3 39.74 31.55 -65.77
N CYS A 4 40.14 30.80 -64.73
CA CYS A 4 41.47 30.77 -64.07
C CYS A 4 42.02 32.16 -63.62
N VAL A 5 42.66 32.35 -62.45
CA VAL A 5 43.20 31.37 -61.46
C VAL A 5 42.41 31.40 -60.12
N SER A 6 42.89 31.53 -58.86
CA SER A 6 44.19 31.73 -58.18
C SER A 6 44.23 31.10 -56.75
N LYS A 7 45.29 31.37 -55.96
CA LYS A 7 45.59 30.93 -54.57
C LYS A 7 46.68 31.89 -53.99
N PRO A 8 47.04 31.95 -52.68
CA PRO A 8 47.41 30.78 -51.85
C PRO A 8 47.17 30.84 -50.32
N HIS A 9 47.61 29.75 -49.68
CA HIS A 9 47.58 29.34 -48.26
C HIS A 9 48.03 30.35 -47.17
N ARG A 10 47.46 30.16 -45.97
CA ARG A 10 48.24 30.00 -44.72
C ARG A 10 47.72 28.79 -43.92
N LEU A 11 48.61 28.16 -43.13
CA LEU A 11 48.26 27.05 -42.23
C LEU A 11 47.74 27.59 -40.89
N ALA A 12 46.77 26.90 -40.29
CA ALA A 12 46.39 27.06 -38.89
C ALA A 12 46.27 25.67 -38.24
N ARG A 13 46.87 25.53 -37.05
CA ARG A 13 47.25 24.27 -36.40
C ARG A 13 46.07 23.36 -36.02
N LEU A 14 46.34 22.07 -36.17
CA LEU A 14 45.80 20.94 -35.40
C LEU A 14 45.54 21.29 -33.92
N LEU A 15 44.38 20.90 -33.39
CA LEU A 15 44.16 20.70 -31.95
C LEU A 15 43.04 19.68 -31.72
N CYS A 16 43.40 18.42 -31.47
CA CYS A 16 42.45 17.43 -30.99
C CYS A 16 42.17 17.69 -29.51
N PHE A 17 40.93 18.04 -29.15
CA PHE A 17 40.51 18.03 -27.75
C PHE A 17 40.09 16.61 -27.34
N THR A 18 41.03 15.87 -26.78
CA THR A 18 40.73 14.70 -25.95
C THR A 18 39.93 15.15 -24.73
N PHE A 19 38.67 14.72 -24.64
CA PHE A 19 37.89 14.85 -23.42
C PHE A 19 38.50 13.94 -22.33
N LEU A 20 39.23 14.54 -21.38
CA LEU A 20 39.52 13.85 -20.13
C LEU A 20 38.21 13.77 -19.34
N LEU A 21 37.71 12.56 -19.12
CA LEU A 21 36.78 12.31 -18.03
C LEU A 21 37.55 12.47 -16.72
N THR A 22 37.45 13.64 -16.09
CA THR A 22 37.85 13.80 -14.70
C THR A 22 36.81 13.14 -13.81
N THR A 23 37.13 11.94 -13.31
CA THR A 23 36.36 11.25 -12.28
C THR A 23 36.35 12.05 -11.00
N VAL A 24 35.32 12.89 -10.84
CA VAL A 24 34.96 13.45 -9.54
C VAL A 24 34.48 12.31 -8.66
N LEU A 25 35.23 12.02 -7.60
CA LEU A 25 34.82 11.10 -6.55
C LEU A 25 33.61 11.68 -5.80
N VAL A 26 32.41 11.35 -6.26
CA VAL A 26 31.20 11.46 -5.44
C VAL A 26 31.35 10.46 -4.31
N THR A 27 31.53 10.96 -3.08
CA THR A 27 31.54 10.14 -1.88
C THR A 27 30.14 9.59 -1.64
N ASN A 28 29.98 8.27 -1.71
CA ASN A 28 28.68 7.60 -1.55
C ASN A 28 28.02 7.95 -0.21
N GLY A 29 27.02 8.83 -0.24
CA GLY A 29 26.01 8.91 0.82
C GLY A 29 25.39 7.52 0.99
N HIS A 30 25.38 7.01 2.21
CA HIS A 30 24.98 5.62 2.45
C HIS A 30 23.46 5.47 2.32
N THR A 31 23.03 4.97 1.16
CA THR A 31 21.75 4.24 1.07
C THR A 31 21.84 3.04 2.00
N ALA A 32 20.95 2.98 3.00
CA ALA A 32 20.89 1.87 3.95
C ALA A 32 20.33 0.62 3.27
N GLU A 33 21.20 -0.13 2.56
CA GLU A 33 20.91 -1.50 2.19
C GLU A 33 20.62 -2.32 3.46
N LEU A 34 19.45 -2.94 3.52
CA LEU A 34 19.11 -3.93 4.55
C LEU A 34 20.02 -5.16 4.37
N LYS A 35 21.19 -5.14 5.02
CA LYS A 35 22.04 -6.32 5.14
C LYS A 35 21.38 -7.28 6.14
N PRO A 36 20.91 -8.47 5.71
CA PRO A 36 20.38 -9.46 6.64
C PRO A 36 21.49 -9.92 7.59
N ASP A 37 21.18 -10.00 8.88
CA ASP A 37 22.18 -10.20 9.91
C ASP A 37 22.85 -11.58 9.80
N ALA A 38 24.17 -11.60 9.61
CA ALA A 38 24.90 -12.73 9.04
C ALA A 38 25.14 -13.90 10.03
N ALA A 39 24.49 -13.86 11.20
CA ALA A 39 24.57 -14.88 12.25
C ALA A 39 23.20 -15.43 12.70
N ALA A 40 22.10 -15.00 12.06
CA ALA A 40 20.79 -15.62 12.31
C ALA A 40 20.77 -17.06 11.76
N ASN A 41 20.44 -18.02 12.62
CA ASN A 41 20.23 -19.41 12.23
C ASN A 41 19.08 -19.47 11.21
N LYS A 42 19.35 -19.80 9.94
CA LYS A 42 18.36 -19.73 8.86
C LYS A 42 17.18 -20.66 9.16
N MET A 43 16.06 -20.07 9.60
CA MET A 43 14.78 -20.76 9.59
C MET A 43 14.36 -20.96 8.13
N GLU A 44 14.05 -22.19 7.78
CA GLU A 44 13.55 -22.55 6.45
C GLU A 44 12.08 -22.15 6.37
N HIS A 45 11.82 -20.95 5.84
CA HIS A 45 10.47 -20.42 5.69
C HIS A 45 9.62 -21.31 4.77
N SER A 46 8.35 -21.52 5.10
CA SER A 46 7.45 -22.35 4.30
C SER A 46 7.29 -21.80 2.88
N ALA A 47 6.92 -22.66 1.92
CA ALA A 47 6.64 -22.20 0.54
C ALA A 47 5.54 -21.11 0.50
N ALA A 48 4.54 -21.16 1.37
CA ALA A 48 3.51 -20.13 1.47
C ALA A 48 4.10 -18.78 1.94
N TYR A 49 5.04 -18.80 2.90
CA TYR A 49 5.77 -17.60 3.31
C TYR A 49 6.63 -17.04 2.17
N GLN A 50 7.39 -17.90 1.47
CA GLN A 50 8.26 -17.49 0.37
C GLN A 50 7.46 -16.86 -0.79
N TRP A 51 6.30 -17.43 -1.14
CA TRP A 51 5.42 -16.85 -2.16
C TRP A 51 4.68 -15.59 -1.71
N LEU A 52 4.41 -15.43 -0.41
CA LEU A 52 3.93 -14.15 0.13
C LEU A 52 5.01 -13.05 0.06
N ASP A 53 6.28 -13.40 0.29
CA ASP A 53 7.41 -12.48 0.16
C ASP A 53 7.53 -11.94 -1.29
N ILE A 54 7.45 -12.85 -2.27
CA ILE A 54 7.42 -12.53 -3.71
C ILE A 54 6.21 -11.65 -4.06
N LEU A 55 5.02 -11.96 -3.52
CA LEU A 55 3.81 -11.13 -3.69
C LEU A 55 4.01 -9.70 -3.15
N LEU A 56 4.56 -9.56 -1.96
CA LEU A 56 4.76 -8.27 -1.30
C LEU A 56 5.81 -7.42 -2.02
N GLU A 57 6.94 -8.00 -2.45
CA GLU A 57 7.97 -7.29 -3.21
C GLU A 57 7.50 -6.91 -4.62
N ALA A 58 6.84 -7.81 -5.35
CA ALA A 58 6.24 -7.49 -6.65
C ALA A 58 5.18 -6.37 -6.52
N SER A 59 4.37 -6.39 -5.47
CA SER A 59 3.38 -5.32 -5.20
C SER A 59 4.06 -3.99 -4.89
N ALA A 60 5.16 -3.99 -4.12
CA ALA A 60 5.93 -2.79 -3.80
C ALA A 60 6.59 -2.17 -5.06
N GLN A 61 7.14 -3.00 -5.95
CA GLN A 61 7.68 -2.57 -7.25
C GLN A 61 6.58 -2.01 -8.17
N ASP A 62 5.36 -2.56 -8.14
CA ASP A 62 4.24 -2.03 -8.93
C ASP A 62 3.77 -0.67 -8.40
N VAL A 63 3.70 -0.49 -7.09
CA VAL A 63 3.36 0.80 -6.46
C VAL A 63 4.42 1.87 -6.72
N GLU A 64 5.71 1.52 -6.70
CA GLU A 64 6.80 2.41 -7.08
C GLU A 64 6.70 2.84 -8.57
N ARG A 65 6.17 1.95 -9.43
CA ARG A 65 6.04 2.17 -10.87
C ARG A 65 4.79 2.96 -11.30
N ILE A 66 3.63 2.71 -10.69
CA ILE A 66 2.33 3.29 -11.11
C ILE A 66 1.47 3.89 -9.98
N GLY A 67 2.03 4.00 -8.78
CA GLY A 67 1.40 4.66 -7.63
C GLY A 67 0.50 3.74 -6.78
N ALA A 68 0.28 4.16 -5.53
CA ALA A 68 -0.47 3.40 -4.55
C ALA A 68 -1.97 3.38 -4.86
N ARG A 69 -2.54 2.19 -5.05
CA ARG A 69 -3.95 1.95 -5.39
C ARG A 69 -4.55 0.95 -4.38
N PRO A 70 -4.85 1.38 -3.14
CA PRO A 70 -4.98 0.48 -1.98
C PRO A 70 -6.10 -0.56 -2.10
N THR A 71 -7.23 -0.17 -2.69
CA THR A 71 -8.32 -1.07 -3.08
C THR A 71 -7.84 -2.17 -4.02
N ILE A 72 -7.24 -1.79 -5.15
CA ILE A 72 -6.72 -2.72 -6.16
C ILE A 72 -5.68 -3.65 -5.54
N LEU A 73 -4.75 -3.12 -4.73
CA LEU A 73 -3.73 -3.90 -4.02
C LEU A 73 -4.34 -4.96 -3.08
N SER A 74 -5.41 -4.64 -2.34
CA SER A 74 -6.10 -5.62 -1.48
C SER A 74 -6.57 -6.85 -2.27
N ARG A 75 -7.11 -6.65 -3.48
CA ARG A 75 -7.57 -7.73 -4.36
C ARG A 75 -6.41 -8.44 -5.07
N GLN A 76 -5.40 -7.70 -5.52
CA GLN A 76 -4.16 -8.27 -6.08
C GLN A 76 -3.42 -9.17 -5.07
N MET A 77 -3.61 -8.97 -3.77
CA MET A 77 -3.07 -9.82 -2.70
C MET A 77 -4.00 -10.95 -2.27
N ALA A 78 -5.30 -10.68 -2.12
CA ALA A 78 -6.30 -11.68 -1.72
C ALA A 78 -6.44 -12.82 -2.75
N ILE A 79 -6.29 -12.52 -4.04
CA ILE A 79 -6.44 -13.49 -5.14
C ILE A 79 -5.35 -14.59 -5.09
N PRO A 80 -4.04 -14.28 -5.05
CA PRO A 80 -3.01 -15.30 -4.90
C PRO A 80 -3.13 -16.14 -3.63
N VAL A 81 -3.32 -15.53 -2.46
CA VAL A 81 -3.44 -16.31 -1.20
C VAL A 81 -4.69 -17.20 -1.17
N THR A 82 -5.75 -16.83 -1.91
CA THR A 82 -6.92 -17.69 -2.15
C THR A 82 -6.58 -18.87 -3.06
N ALA A 83 -5.87 -18.65 -4.17
CA ALA A 83 -5.45 -19.74 -5.05
C ALA A 83 -4.46 -20.71 -4.35
N ALA A 84 -3.57 -20.19 -3.51
CA ALA A 84 -2.70 -21.00 -2.65
C ALA A 84 -3.49 -21.87 -1.67
N PHE A 85 -4.53 -21.30 -1.02
CA PHE A 85 -5.41 -22.06 -0.14
C PHE A 85 -6.22 -23.13 -0.89
N ASP A 86 -6.81 -22.80 -2.04
CA ASP A 86 -7.54 -23.77 -2.88
C ASP A 86 -6.63 -24.92 -3.35
N ALA A 87 -5.39 -24.63 -3.75
CA ALA A 87 -4.40 -25.63 -4.13
C ALA A 87 -3.90 -26.49 -2.95
N TRP A 88 -3.69 -25.87 -1.78
CA TRP A 88 -3.35 -26.57 -0.54
C TRP A 88 -4.48 -27.48 -0.05
N ALA A 89 -5.74 -27.05 -0.14
CA ALA A 89 -6.91 -27.79 0.33
C ALA A 89 -7.13 -29.12 -0.42
N ALA A 90 -6.60 -29.25 -1.65
CA ALA A 90 -6.53 -30.53 -2.36
C ALA A 90 -5.69 -31.59 -1.61
N TYR A 91 -4.76 -31.17 -0.77
CA TYR A 91 -3.84 -32.04 -0.02
C TYR A 91 -4.08 -32.07 1.50
N ASP A 92 -5.13 -31.40 1.98
CA ASP A 92 -5.61 -31.53 3.36
C ASP A 92 -6.64 -32.68 3.51
N GLU A 93 -6.88 -33.13 4.73
CA GLU A 93 -7.90 -34.15 5.01
C GLU A 93 -9.34 -33.60 4.89
N LYS A 94 -9.55 -32.35 5.30
CA LYS A 94 -10.87 -31.79 5.63
C LYS A 94 -11.17 -30.48 4.90
N ALA A 95 -10.17 -29.62 4.68
CA ALA A 95 -10.32 -28.34 4.02
C ALA A 95 -10.92 -28.47 2.61
N VAL A 96 -11.62 -27.44 2.18
CA VAL A 96 -12.30 -27.36 0.88
C VAL A 96 -11.88 -26.07 0.18
N GLY A 97 -11.55 -26.15 -1.11
CA GLY A 97 -11.23 -24.97 -1.92
C GLY A 97 -12.47 -24.09 -2.10
N THR A 98 -12.28 -22.79 -2.14
CA THR A 98 -13.34 -21.79 -2.29
C THR A 98 -14.10 -21.91 -3.60
N ARG A 99 -13.47 -22.41 -4.69
CA ARG A 99 -14.12 -22.56 -6.00
C ARG A 99 -14.61 -23.98 -6.27
N LEU A 100 -13.74 -24.99 -6.09
CA LEU A 100 -14.02 -26.39 -6.43
C LEU A 100 -14.40 -27.26 -5.23
N GLY A 101 -14.50 -26.69 -4.02
CA GLY A 101 -14.86 -27.43 -2.82
C GLY A 101 -13.87 -28.55 -2.50
N GLY A 102 -14.38 -29.74 -2.21
CA GLY A 102 -13.57 -30.94 -1.96
C GLY A 102 -13.21 -31.75 -3.22
N GLN A 103 -13.55 -31.29 -4.43
CA GLN A 103 -13.47 -32.11 -5.65
C GLN A 103 -12.03 -32.53 -6.03
N LEU A 104 -11.04 -31.69 -5.72
CA LEU A 104 -9.62 -31.98 -6.02
C LEU A 104 -8.92 -32.80 -4.94
N ARG A 105 -9.60 -33.24 -3.87
CA ARG A 105 -8.94 -33.83 -2.70
C ARG A 105 -8.24 -35.14 -3.04
N ARG A 106 -6.92 -35.15 -2.88
CA ARG A 106 -6.03 -36.25 -3.26
C ARG A 106 -6.03 -37.40 -2.23
N PRO A 107 -5.71 -38.63 -2.66
CA PRO A 107 -5.48 -39.77 -1.77
C PRO A 107 -4.45 -39.46 -0.67
N ALA A 108 -4.59 -40.08 0.51
CA ALA A 108 -3.73 -39.78 1.66
C ALA A 108 -2.23 -39.97 1.40
N ALA A 109 -1.85 -40.94 0.56
CA ALA A 109 -0.46 -41.18 0.16
C ALA A 109 0.16 -40.05 -0.70
N GLU A 110 -0.66 -39.21 -1.32
CA GLU A 110 -0.23 -38.08 -2.15
C GLU A 110 -0.17 -36.76 -1.38
N ARG A 111 -0.58 -36.73 -0.11
CA ARG A 111 -0.62 -35.53 0.76
C ARG A 111 0.75 -35.18 1.33
N THR A 112 1.78 -35.26 0.49
CA THR A 112 3.17 -34.96 0.84
C THR A 112 3.40 -33.46 0.94
N GLN A 113 4.44 -33.07 1.68
CA GLN A 113 4.89 -31.68 1.78
C GLN A 113 5.21 -31.12 0.39
N GLN A 114 6.04 -31.83 -0.38
CA GLN A 114 6.43 -31.44 -1.74
C GLN A 114 5.22 -31.18 -2.66
N ASN A 115 4.17 -32.00 -2.59
CA ASN A 115 3.00 -31.83 -3.46
C ASN A 115 2.20 -30.58 -3.08
N LYS A 116 2.06 -30.28 -1.77
CA LYS A 116 1.47 -29.00 -1.30
C LYS A 116 2.28 -27.81 -1.80
N GLU A 117 3.60 -27.86 -1.68
CA GLU A 117 4.51 -26.76 -2.03
C GLU A 117 4.51 -26.48 -3.53
N THR A 118 4.59 -27.53 -4.36
CA THR A 118 4.48 -27.42 -5.82
C THR A 118 3.12 -26.87 -6.25
N ALA A 119 2.01 -27.35 -5.65
CA ALA A 119 0.68 -26.88 -6.01
C ALA A 119 0.44 -25.41 -5.60
N ILE A 120 0.90 -25.01 -4.42
CA ILE A 120 0.92 -23.60 -3.99
C ILE A 120 1.77 -22.76 -4.95
N ALA A 121 2.93 -23.24 -5.36
CA ALA A 121 3.83 -22.49 -6.26
C ALA A 121 3.18 -22.21 -7.62
N PHE A 122 2.56 -23.20 -8.26
CA PHE A 122 1.85 -22.98 -9.52
C PHE A 122 0.60 -22.10 -9.36
N ALA A 123 -0.13 -22.23 -8.24
CA ALA A 123 -1.29 -21.38 -7.96
C ALA A 123 -0.92 -19.90 -7.74
N MET A 124 0.12 -19.65 -6.93
CA MET A 124 0.67 -18.31 -6.69
C MET A 124 1.26 -17.73 -7.97
N TYR A 125 2.08 -18.48 -8.71
CA TYR A 125 2.67 -18.03 -9.97
C TYR A 125 1.61 -17.54 -10.96
N ARG A 126 0.60 -18.37 -11.26
CA ARG A 126 -0.44 -18.05 -12.26
C ARG A 126 -1.31 -16.86 -11.87
N THR A 127 -1.61 -16.70 -10.60
CA THR A 127 -2.37 -15.53 -10.11
C THR A 127 -1.52 -14.26 -10.05
N LEU A 128 -0.25 -14.36 -9.65
CA LEU A 128 0.66 -13.21 -9.58
C LEU A 128 0.92 -12.59 -10.96
N ILE A 129 1.15 -13.39 -12.01
CA ILE A 129 1.38 -12.85 -13.36
C ILE A 129 0.12 -12.23 -14.00
N ASP A 130 -1.07 -12.59 -13.52
CA ASP A 130 -2.36 -11.99 -13.94
C ASP A 130 -2.65 -10.67 -13.18
N GLN A 131 -2.41 -10.67 -11.86
CA GLN A 131 -2.68 -9.52 -11.01
C GLN A 131 -1.60 -8.43 -11.11
N LEU A 132 -0.33 -8.81 -11.32
CA LEU A 132 0.85 -7.92 -11.38
C LEU A 132 1.61 -8.08 -12.71
N PRO A 133 0.97 -7.85 -13.88
CA PRO A 133 1.55 -8.19 -15.19
C PRO A 133 2.81 -7.38 -15.55
N PHE A 134 3.01 -6.21 -14.95
CA PHE A 134 4.25 -5.43 -15.11
C PHE A 134 5.46 -6.06 -14.42
N GLN A 135 5.24 -6.97 -13.47
CA GLN A 135 6.27 -7.64 -12.67
C GLN A 135 6.56 -9.07 -13.16
N ARG A 136 6.00 -9.45 -14.31
CA ARG A 136 6.07 -10.82 -14.85
C ARG A 136 7.50 -11.34 -15.02
N GLU A 137 8.46 -10.48 -15.40
CA GLU A 137 9.87 -10.88 -15.53
C GLU A 137 10.50 -11.27 -14.18
N TYR A 138 10.21 -10.51 -13.11
CA TYR A 138 10.63 -10.83 -11.74
C TYR A 138 9.96 -12.13 -11.25
N ILE A 139 8.64 -12.27 -11.44
CA ILE A 139 7.87 -13.45 -11.01
C ILE A 139 8.30 -14.71 -11.78
N ASP A 140 8.56 -14.61 -13.09
CA ASP A 140 9.15 -15.68 -13.91
C ASP A 140 10.58 -16.03 -13.44
N GLY A 141 11.35 -15.05 -12.96
CA GLY A 141 12.67 -15.25 -12.35
C GLY A 141 12.58 -16.05 -11.06
N GLU A 142 11.69 -15.65 -10.15
CA GLU A 142 11.50 -16.30 -8.85
C GLU A 142 10.93 -17.72 -8.98
N MET A 143 10.00 -17.96 -9.92
CA MET A 143 9.49 -19.30 -10.24
C MET A 143 10.63 -20.26 -10.61
N ARG A 144 11.58 -19.81 -11.45
CA ARG A 144 12.78 -20.57 -11.83
C ARG A 144 13.79 -20.67 -10.67
N ARG A 145 13.94 -19.63 -9.84
CA ARG A 145 14.81 -19.64 -8.64
C ARG A 145 14.37 -20.70 -7.63
N LEU A 146 13.07 -20.94 -7.52
CA LEU A 146 12.47 -21.99 -6.70
C LEU A 146 12.45 -23.38 -7.37
N GLY A 147 13.02 -23.52 -8.57
CA GLY A 147 13.19 -24.80 -9.28
C GLY A 147 12.01 -25.24 -10.13
N TYR A 148 10.98 -24.40 -10.31
CA TYR A 148 9.79 -24.73 -11.09
C TYR A 148 9.87 -24.20 -12.53
N ASP A 149 9.15 -24.85 -13.45
CA ASP A 149 9.01 -24.41 -14.83
C ASP A 149 7.78 -23.48 -15.02
N PRO A 150 7.97 -22.17 -15.26
CA PRO A 150 6.85 -21.25 -15.52
C PRO A 150 6.06 -21.58 -16.81
N THR A 151 6.63 -22.38 -17.72
CA THR A 151 5.95 -22.76 -18.98
C THR A 151 5.04 -23.98 -18.84
N ASN A 152 5.04 -24.67 -17.70
CA ASN A 152 4.13 -25.80 -17.45
C ASN A 152 2.70 -25.29 -17.21
N GLU A 153 1.88 -25.38 -18.25
CA GLU A 153 0.45 -25.03 -18.29
C GLU A 153 -0.47 -26.27 -18.25
N SER A 154 0.02 -27.39 -17.72
CA SER A 154 -0.81 -28.58 -17.48
C SER A 154 -2.00 -28.24 -16.58
N LEU A 155 -3.16 -28.84 -16.89
CA LEU A 155 -4.37 -28.80 -16.07
C LEU A 155 -4.77 -30.21 -15.59
N ASP A 156 -3.83 -31.15 -15.61
CA ASP A 156 -4.01 -32.51 -15.09
C ASP A 156 -4.05 -32.48 -13.56
N VAL A 157 -5.26 -32.58 -13.01
CA VAL A 157 -5.52 -32.58 -11.57
C VAL A 157 -5.04 -33.84 -10.82
N THR A 158 -4.28 -34.72 -11.50
CA THR A 158 -3.48 -35.78 -10.86
C THR A 158 -2.06 -35.38 -10.50
N THR A 159 -1.54 -34.26 -11.03
CA THR A 159 -0.23 -33.69 -10.67
C THR A 159 -0.38 -32.41 -9.83
N PRO A 160 0.58 -32.08 -8.94
CA PRO A 160 0.48 -30.88 -8.12
C PRO A 160 0.52 -29.59 -8.95
N GLU A 161 1.29 -29.56 -10.05
CA GLU A 161 1.35 -28.43 -10.98
C GLU A 161 -0.02 -28.21 -11.64
N GLY A 162 -0.68 -29.28 -12.08
CA GLY A 162 -2.01 -29.22 -12.70
C GLY A 162 -3.12 -28.83 -11.73
N ILE A 163 -3.01 -29.21 -10.44
CA ILE A 163 -3.88 -28.69 -9.37
C ILE A 163 -3.63 -27.20 -9.15
N GLY A 164 -2.38 -26.75 -9.04
CA GLY A 164 -2.05 -25.33 -8.86
C GLY A 164 -2.56 -24.45 -9.99
N ASN A 165 -2.29 -24.85 -11.24
CA ASN A 165 -2.80 -24.20 -12.45
C ASN A 165 -4.34 -24.21 -12.50
N ARG A 166 -5.00 -25.31 -12.14
CA ARG A 166 -6.48 -25.40 -12.08
C ARG A 166 -7.06 -24.46 -11.02
N CYS A 167 -6.54 -24.47 -9.79
CA CYS A 167 -7.03 -23.59 -8.73
C CYS A 167 -6.87 -22.11 -9.09
N ALA A 168 -5.74 -21.72 -9.68
CA ALA A 168 -5.57 -20.38 -10.21
C ALA A 168 -6.59 -20.06 -11.33
N GLN A 169 -6.80 -20.97 -12.29
CA GLN A 169 -7.77 -20.78 -13.38
C GLN A 169 -9.19 -20.51 -12.86
N GLU A 170 -9.70 -21.30 -11.91
CA GLU A 170 -11.05 -21.09 -11.37
C GLU A 170 -11.16 -19.83 -10.49
N VAL A 171 -10.12 -19.52 -9.70
CA VAL A 171 -10.10 -18.29 -8.88
C VAL A 171 -10.05 -17.04 -9.75
N LEU A 172 -9.23 -17.03 -10.80
CA LEU A 172 -9.15 -15.92 -11.76
C LEU A 172 -10.44 -15.79 -12.57
N ALA A 173 -11.01 -16.89 -13.09
CA ALA A 173 -12.25 -16.86 -13.85
C ALA A 173 -13.43 -16.31 -13.02
N TYR A 174 -13.52 -16.69 -11.74
CA TYR A 174 -14.50 -16.11 -10.81
C TYR A 174 -14.23 -14.63 -10.52
N ARG A 175 -12.95 -14.23 -10.41
CA ARG A 175 -12.57 -12.87 -10.02
C ARG A 175 -12.52 -11.86 -11.17
N HIS A 176 -12.30 -12.27 -12.41
CA HIS A 176 -12.24 -11.35 -13.56
C HIS A 176 -13.56 -10.63 -13.85
N ALA A 177 -14.70 -11.16 -13.39
CA ALA A 177 -16.02 -10.56 -13.49
C ALA A 177 -16.60 -10.17 -12.10
N ASP A 178 -15.75 -9.86 -11.13
CA ASP A 178 -16.15 -9.58 -9.74
C ASP A 178 -16.53 -8.11 -9.46
N GLY A 179 -16.83 -7.30 -10.47
CA GLY A 179 -17.17 -5.89 -10.29
C GLY A 179 -15.96 -4.95 -10.10
N ALA A 180 -14.74 -5.46 -9.98
CA ALA A 180 -13.53 -4.63 -9.85
C ALA A 180 -13.10 -3.92 -11.15
N ASN A 181 -13.64 -4.35 -12.31
CA ASN A 181 -13.27 -3.88 -13.65
C ASN A 181 -11.79 -4.12 -14.03
N GLN A 182 -11.16 -5.20 -13.53
CA GLN A 182 -9.74 -5.51 -13.81
C GLN A 182 -9.41 -5.49 -15.31
N LEU A 183 -10.28 -6.05 -16.15
CA LEU A 183 -10.08 -6.17 -17.60
C LEU A 183 -10.60 -4.96 -18.40
N GLY A 184 -11.10 -3.92 -17.73
CA GLY A 184 -11.65 -2.71 -18.37
C GLY A 184 -12.97 -2.94 -19.12
N ASN A 185 -13.61 -4.10 -18.96
CA ASN A 185 -14.74 -4.57 -19.76
C ASN A 185 -16.11 -4.55 -19.05
N GLU A 186 -16.22 -3.98 -17.84
CA GLU A 186 -17.50 -3.81 -17.15
C GLU A 186 -18.47 -2.93 -17.94
N SER A 187 -19.78 -3.13 -17.74
CA SER A 187 -20.80 -2.38 -18.48
C SER A 187 -20.78 -0.89 -18.07
N GLY A 188 -20.39 -0.02 -19.02
CA GLY A 188 -20.17 1.41 -18.79
C GLY A 188 -18.70 1.82 -18.63
N SER A 189 -17.76 0.87 -18.68
CA SER A 189 -16.31 1.12 -18.71
C SER A 189 -15.85 1.72 -20.05
N ASP A 190 -14.72 2.43 -20.04
CA ASP A 190 -14.08 3.00 -21.24
C ASP A 190 -13.05 2.08 -21.93
N GLY A 191 -12.85 0.87 -21.39
CA GLY A 191 -11.83 -0.08 -21.84
C GLY A 191 -10.56 -0.10 -20.97
N THR A 192 -10.40 0.85 -20.03
CA THR A 192 -9.19 0.96 -19.20
C THR A 192 -9.27 0.06 -17.96
N PRO A 193 -8.25 -0.77 -17.67
CA PRO A 193 -8.16 -1.57 -16.45
C PRO A 193 -8.44 -0.78 -15.17
N TYR A 194 -9.39 -1.25 -14.37
CA TYR A 194 -9.86 -0.66 -13.12
C TYR A 194 -10.45 0.76 -13.23
N ALA A 195 -10.92 1.18 -14.40
CA ALA A 195 -11.66 2.45 -14.54
C ALA A 195 -13.04 2.42 -13.87
N ASP A 196 -13.55 3.62 -13.56
CA ASP A 196 -14.91 3.81 -13.04
C ASP A 196 -15.97 3.61 -14.13
N TYR A 197 -16.80 2.59 -13.97
CA TYR A 197 -18.01 2.34 -14.79
C TYR A 197 -19.31 2.79 -14.08
N THR A 198 -19.21 3.39 -12.89
CA THR A 198 -20.36 3.93 -12.12
C THR A 198 -20.62 5.42 -12.34
N MET A 199 -19.80 6.06 -13.19
CA MET A 199 -19.92 7.46 -13.62
C MET A 199 -19.94 8.46 -12.44
N TYR A 200 -19.17 8.18 -11.39
CA TYR A 200 -19.02 9.07 -10.24
C TYR A 200 -18.45 10.43 -10.68
N ARG A 201 -19.07 11.52 -10.25
CA ARG A 201 -18.55 12.88 -10.37
C ARG A 201 -18.69 13.54 -9.00
N PRO A 202 -17.65 14.21 -8.46
CA PRO A 202 -17.74 14.90 -7.19
C PRO A 202 -18.69 16.10 -7.31
N VAL A 203 -19.38 16.44 -6.22
CA VAL A 203 -20.22 17.65 -6.16
C VAL A 203 -19.36 18.92 -6.23
N ASN A 204 -18.15 18.88 -5.65
CA ASN A 204 -17.22 20.00 -5.67
C ASN A 204 -16.20 19.88 -6.83
N PRO A 205 -16.12 20.86 -7.74
CA PRO A 205 -15.02 20.96 -8.71
C PRO A 205 -13.70 21.34 -8.02
N VAL A 206 -12.59 21.26 -8.76
CA VAL A 206 -11.22 21.44 -8.23
C VAL A 206 -10.92 22.85 -7.70
N ASP A 207 -11.72 23.84 -8.07
CA ASP A 207 -11.50 25.27 -7.82
C ASP A 207 -12.44 25.89 -6.78
N SER A 208 -13.54 25.22 -6.44
CA SER A 208 -14.61 25.78 -5.61
C SER A 208 -15.36 24.70 -4.80
N VAL A 209 -15.79 25.09 -3.60
CA VAL A 209 -16.61 24.25 -2.71
C VAL A 209 -18.05 24.72 -2.82
N ILE A 210 -18.91 23.86 -3.37
CA ILE A 210 -20.34 24.07 -3.59
C ILE A 210 -21.14 23.48 -2.42
N ASP A 211 -20.78 22.28 -1.98
CA ASP A 211 -21.35 21.57 -0.82
C ASP A 211 -20.19 21.20 0.13
N ALA A 212 -20.15 21.83 1.30
CA ALA A 212 -19.04 21.70 2.24
C ALA A 212 -18.95 20.31 2.89
N ASP A 213 -20.05 19.56 2.93
CA ASP A 213 -20.07 18.18 3.41
C ASP A 213 -19.46 17.20 2.40
N ARG A 214 -19.31 17.58 1.12
CA ARG A 214 -18.90 16.68 0.03
C ARG A 214 -17.41 16.70 -0.29
N TRP A 215 -16.95 15.62 -0.89
CA TRP A 215 -15.58 15.47 -1.35
C TRP A 215 -15.25 16.43 -2.49
N GLN A 216 -13.98 16.82 -2.55
CA GLN A 216 -13.39 17.67 -3.58
C GLN A 216 -12.05 17.04 -4.00
N PRO A 217 -11.74 16.92 -5.31
CA PRO A 217 -10.42 16.48 -5.75
C PRO A 217 -9.35 17.49 -5.33
N LEU A 218 -8.29 17.02 -4.69
CA LEU A 218 -7.28 17.87 -4.05
C LEU A 218 -6.00 17.99 -4.92
N PRO A 219 -5.23 19.10 -4.81
CA PRO A 219 -4.01 19.30 -5.57
C PRO A 219 -2.85 18.43 -5.07
N PHE A 220 -2.23 17.67 -5.97
CA PHE A 220 -0.96 16.94 -5.77
C PHE A 220 0.14 17.57 -6.62
N ALA A 221 1.37 17.64 -6.10
CA ALA A 221 2.54 17.96 -6.93
C ALA A 221 2.89 16.77 -7.83
N ASP A 222 3.20 17.02 -9.11
CA ASP A 222 3.51 15.97 -10.09
C ASP A 222 4.97 15.48 -10.09
N GLY A 223 5.78 15.98 -9.15
CA GLY A 223 7.23 15.74 -9.06
C GLY A 223 8.07 16.46 -10.12
N LYS A 224 7.46 17.26 -11.00
CA LYS A 224 8.08 17.92 -12.16
C LYS A 224 7.84 19.44 -12.20
N GLY A 225 7.10 19.97 -11.23
CA GLY A 225 6.79 21.39 -11.06
C GLY A 225 5.35 21.79 -11.45
N GLY A 226 4.54 20.82 -11.89
CA GLY A 226 3.11 20.99 -12.15
C GLY A 226 2.24 20.56 -10.96
N THR A 227 0.93 20.57 -11.19
CA THR A 227 -0.10 20.16 -10.21
C THR A 227 -1.17 19.33 -10.91
N ILE A 228 -1.55 18.21 -10.30
CA ILE A 228 -2.62 17.32 -10.77
C ILE A 228 -3.72 17.23 -9.72
N TYR A 229 -4.93 16.88 -10.15
CA TYR A 229 -6.12 16.73 -9.30
C TYR A 229 -6.73 15.34 -9.55
N PRO A 230 -6.25 14.29 -8.88
CA PRO A 230 -6.73 12.93 -9.13
C PRO A 230 -8.18 12.77 -8.67
N GLY A 231 -9.02 12.15 -9.50
CA GLY A 231 -10.40 11.80 -9.14
C GLY A 231 -10.47 10.69 -8.08
N PHE A 232 -11.69 10.40 -7.59
CA PHE A 232 -11.92 9.35 -6.59
C PHE A 232 -11.38 8.01 -7.13
N LEU A 233 -10.38 7.45 -6.45
CA LEU A 233 -9.75 6.18 -6.77
C LEU A 233 -10.74 5.02 -6.58
N THR A 234 -11.03 4.32 -7.69
CA THR A 234 -11.99 3.20 -7.79
C THR A 234 -13.31 3.46 -7.05
N PRO A 235 -14.13 4.44 -7.46
CA PRO A 235 -15.35 4.82 -6.75
C PRO A 235 -16.43 3.73 -6.85
N HIS A 236 -16.23 2.76 -7.76
CA HIS A 236 -17.03 1.57 -7.96
C HIS A 236 -16.74 0.44 -6.97
N TRP A 237 -15.75 0.55 -6.08
CA TRP A 237 -15.26 -0.59 -5.29
C TRP A 237 -16.31 -1.21 -4.34
N TYR A 238 -17.34 -0.45 -3.96
CA TYR A 238 -18.52 -0.96 -3.25
C TYR A 238 -19.33 -2.01 -4.03
N ARG A 239 -19.07 -2.19 -5.33
CA ARG A 239 -19.64 -3.24 -6.19
C ARG A 239 -18.76 -4.48 -6.33
N VAL A 240 -17.55 -4.48 -5.75
CA VAL A 240 -16.69 -5.66 -5.80
C VAL A 240 -17.34 -6.78 -5.00
N LEU A 241 -17.46 -7.95 -5.61
CA LEU A 241 -18.06 -9.13 -4.98
C LEU A 241 -17.20 -9.53 -3.76
N PRO A 242 -17.74 -9.53 -2.54
CA PRO A 242 -16.92 -9.82 -1.36
C PRO A 242 -16.49 -11.30 -1.29
N PHE A 243 -15.69 -11.62 -0.27
CA PHE A 243 -15.28 -12.99 0.03
C PHE A 243 -16.16 -13.66 1.10
N ALA A 244 -16.40 -12.98 2.23
CA ALA A 244 -17.09 -13.50 3.40
C ALA A 244 -18.25 -12.60 3.89
N ILE A 245 -18.20 -11.28 3.67
CA ILE A 245 -19.35 -10.40 3.97
C ILE A 245 -20.46 -10.58 2.92
N GLU A 246 -21.72 -10.53 3.34
CA GLU A 246 -22.90 -10.79 2.50
C GLU A 246 -23.12 -9.71 1.45
N SER A 247 -22.77 -8.46 1.79
CA SER A 247 -22.82 -7.29 0.91
C SER A 247 -21.83 -6.24 1.41
N SER A 248 -21.45 -5.32 0.51
CA SER A 248 -20.58 -4.19 0.86
C SER A 248 -21.19 -3.23 1.88
N GLU A 249 -22.52 -3.18 1.98
CA GLU A 249 -23.24 -2.33 2.94
C GLU A 249 -23.52 -2.99 4.31
N GLN A 250 -23.18 -4.27 4.49
CA GLN A 250 -23.42 -5.02 5.75
C GLN A 250 -22.81 -4.32 6.97
N PHE A 251 -21.71 -3.60 6.79
CA PHE A 251 -21.02 -2.82 7.82
C PHE A 251 -20.87 -1.34 7.41
N ARG A 252 -21.85 -0.79 6.67
CA ARG A 252 -21.92 0.66 6.42
C ARG A 252 -22.01 1.39 7.77
N ALA A 253 -21.07 2.30 7.99
CA ALA A 253 -21.02 3.05 9.25
C ALA A 253 -22.18 4.05 9.36
N GLU A 254 -22.49 4.47 10.59
CA GLU A 254 -23.48 5.52 10.89
C GLU A 254 -23.14 6.86 10.21
N PRO A 255 -24.12 7.77 10.03
CA PRO A 255 -23.86 9.06 9.41
C PRO A 255 -22.81 9.89 10.18
N PRO A 256 -21.79 10.44 9.52
CA PRO A 256 -20.85 11.36 10.14
C PRO A 256 -21.54 12.71 10.46
N PRO A 257 -21.02 13.50 11.43
CA PRO A 257 -21.55 14.81 11.72
C PRO A 257 -21.44 15.74 10.50
N LEU A 258 -22.41 16.65 10.37
CA LEU A 258 -22.50 17.58 9.23
C LEU A 258 -21.80 18.91 9.51
N VAL A 259 -21.43 19.62 8.45
CA VAL A 259 -20.84 20.96 8.50
C VAL A 259 -21.75 21.94 9.25
N GLY A 260 -21.14 22.76 10.10
CA GLY A 260 -21.86 23.67 11.00
C GLY A 260 -22.41 23.05 12.29
N SER A 261 -22.32 21.71 12.46
CA SER A 261 -22.56 21.10 13.77
C SER A 261 -21.42 21.38 14.76
N PRO A 262 -21.69 21.45 16.09
CA PRO A 262 -20.63 21.59 17.10
C PRO A 262 -19.64 20.42 17.10
N GLU A 263 -20.08 19.22 16.75
CA GLU A 263 -19.24 18.02 16.68
C GLU A 263 -18.24 18.10 15.51
N MET A 264 -18.69 18.51 14.32
CA MET A 264 -17.78 18.74 13.19
C MET A 264 -16.79 19.88 13.48
N GLN A 265 -17.18 20.91 14.24
CA GLN A 265 -16.24 21.95 14.69
C GLN A 265 -15.12 21.37 15.56
N GLU A 266 -15.44 20.56 16.59
CA GLU A 266 -14.42 19.92 17.43
C GLU A 266 -13.54 18.95 16.64
N GLN A 267 -14.09 18.17 15.69
CA GLN A 267 -13.29 17.26 14.84
C GLN A 267 -12.33 18.02 13.90
N VAL A 268 -12.75 19.17 13.37
CA VAL A 268 -11.88 20.08 12.59
C VAL A 268 -10.78 20.68 13.46
N ASP A 269 -11.11 21.09 14.68
CA ASP A 269 -10.18 21.72 15.61
C ASP A 269 -9.20 20.70 16.21
N GLU A 270 -9.64 19.44 16.37
CA GLU A 270 -8.79 18.30 16.71
C GLU A 270 -7.74 18.02 15.63
N CYS A 271 -8.12 18.06 14.35
CA CYS A 271 -7.16 17.91 13.25
C CYS A 271 -6.06 18.99 13.29
N ILE A 272 -6.41 20.22 13.67
CA ILE A 272 -5.44 21.31 13.88
C ILE A 272 -4.60 21.03 15.14
N ARG A 273 -5.22 20.61 16.24
CA ARG A 273 -4.60 20.27 17.53
C ARG A 273 -3.54 19.18 17.38
N PHE A 274 -3.79 18.11 16.63
CA PHE A 274 -2.77 17.11 16.29
C PHE A 274 -1.68 17.71 15.40
N ASN A 275 -2.04 18.33 14.27
CA ASN A 275 -1.10 18.87 13.27
C ASN A 275 -0.08 19.87 13.86
N CYS A 276 -0.48 20.68 14.85
CA CYS A 276 0.41 21.65 15.49
C CYS A 276 1.18 21.13 16.72
N ASN A 277 1.04 19.84 17.09
CA ASN A 277 1.73 19.23 18.23
C ASN A 277 2.39 17.86 17.93
N LEU A 278 2.50 17.45 16.65
CA LEU A 278 3.09 16.15 16.26
C LEU A 278 4.50 15.94 16.83
N THR A 279 4.63 15.00 17.77
CA THR A 279 5.93 14.56 18.29
C THR A 279 6.76 13.83 17.23
N VAL A 280 8.05 13.63 17.50
CA VAL A 280 8.94 12.79 16.67
C VAL A 280 8.35 11.38 16.48
N GLU A 281 7.88 10.78 17.58
CA GLU A 281 7.24 9.46 17.59
C GLU A 281 5.96 9.44 16.76
N GLN A 282 5.10 10.45 16.87
CA GLN A 282 3.89 10.57 16.04
C GLN A 282 4.23 10.76 14.55
N LYS A 283 5.29 11.50 14.20
CA LYS A 283 5.79 11.59 12.81
C LYS A 283 6.29 10.25 12.29
N ALA A 284 6.99 9.47 13.13
CA ALA A 284 7.40 8.11 12.79
C ALA A 284 6.19 7.17 12.57
N ILE A 285 5.15 7.27 13.41
CA ILE A 285 3.89 6.52 13.30
C ILE A 285 3.15 6.85 11.99
N VAL A 286 3.00 8.14 11.66
CA VAL A 286 2.36 8.60 10.40
C VAL A 286 3.11 8.12 9.16
N GLU A 287 4.43 7.97 9.23
CA GLU A 287 5.25 7.48 8.12
C GLU A 287 5.39 5.94 8.09
N PHE A 288 5.22 5.28 9.24
CA PHE A 288 5.10 3.83 9.36
C PHE A 288 3.81 3.34 8.71
N MET A 289 2.65 3.82 9.17
CA MET A 289 1.33 3.42 8.67
C MET A 289 1.03 3.88 7.24
N ARG A 290 1.87 4.73 6.67
CA ARG A 290 1.81 5.17 5.27
C ARG A 290 2.61 4.28 4.32
N ASP A 291 3.57 3.48 4.83
CA ASP A 291 4.55 2.63 4.12
C ASP A 291 5.45 3.31 3.04
N GLY A 292 5.10 4.48 2.49
CA GLY A 292 5.93 5.26 1.56
C GLY A 292 5.83 4.86 0.08
N PRO A 293 6.81 5.26 -0.77
CA PRO A 293 6.76 5.05 -2.22
C PRO A 293 6.77 3.57 -2.67
N ARG A 294 7.34 2.67 -1.85
CA ARG A 294 7.31 1.20 -2.03
C ARG A 294 6.26 0.55 -1.11
N SER A 295 5.14 1.24 -0.91
CA SER A 295 4.03 0.78 -0.08
C SER A 295 3.39 -0.48 -0.65
N THR A 296 3.06 -1.42 0.22
CA THR A 296 2.24 -2.59 -0.11
C THR A 296 0.76 -2.37 0.22
N GLY A 297 0.41 -1.14 0.63
CA GLY A 297 -0.88 -0.80 1.23
C GLY A 297 -1.10 -1.50 2.56
N GLN A 298 -2.18 -1.11 3.25
CA GLN A 298 -2.57 -1.71 4.52
C GLN A 298 -2.77 -3.24 4.43
N SER A 299 -3.30 -3.74 3.30
CA SER A 299 -3.38 -5.17 3.00
C SER A 299 -2.02 -5.89 3.14
N GLY A 300 -0.97 -5.30 2.57
CA GLY A 300 0.38 -5.84 2.63
C GLY A 300 1.08 -5.59 3.96
N HIS A 301 0.78 -4.48 4.63
CA HIS A 301 1.25 -4.17 5.99
C HIS A 301 0.77 -5.25 6.99
N TRP A 302 -0.51 -5.60 6.95
CA TRP A 302 -1.06 -6.66 7.80
C TRP A 302 -0.63 -8.08 7.38
N LEU A 303 -0.31 -8.30 6.11
CA LEU A 303 0.37 -9.53 5.66
C LEU A 303 1.83 -9.60 6.12
N ARG A 304 2.55 -8.47 6.26
CA ARG A 304 3.89 -8.42 6.90
C ARG A 304 3.80 -8.69 8.41
N PHE A 305 2.74 -8.26 9.08
CA PHE A 305 2.46 -8.67 10.46
C PHE A 305 2.13 -10.16 10.56
N ALA A 306 1.40 -10.72 9.61
CA ALA A 306 1.17 -12.17 9.52
C ALA A 306 2.51 -12.94 9.29
N GLN A 307 3.42 -12.43 8.45
CA GLN A 307 4.78 -12.97 8.34
C GLN A 307 5.54 -12.87 9.68
N ALA A 308 5.36 -11.80 10.46
CA ALA A 308 6.01 -11.65 11.77
C ALA A 308 5.48 -12.67 12.81
N VAL A 309 4.17 -12.94 12.84
CA VAL A 309 3.56 -14.05 13.60
C VAL A 309 4.16 -15.40 13.15
N SER A 310 4.17 -15.67 11.85
CA SER A 310 4.79 -16.89 11.28
C SER A 310 6.25 -17.10 11.74
N ARG A 311 7.06 -16.03 11.77
CA ARG A 311 8.45 -16.07 12.28
C ARG A 311 8.53 -16.28 13.80
N ARG A 312 7.63 -15.67 14.58
CA ARG A 312 7.57 -15.80 16.04
C ARG A 312 7.30 -17.24 16.45
N ASP A 313 6.24 -17.82 15.88
CA ASP A 313 5.67 -19.10 16.32
C ASP A 313 6.21 -20.30 15.53
N LYS A 314 7.01 -20.04 14.50
CA LYS A 314 7.66 -21.03 13.62
C LYS A 314 6.63 -21.90 12.89
N ASN A 315 5.64 -21.21 12.31
CA ASN A 315 4.55 -21.84 11.57
C ASN A 315 5.08 -22.73 10.45
N ASN A 316 4.42 -23.89 10.28
CA ASN A 316 4.59 -24.72 9.10
C ASN A 316 3.66 -24.27 7.96
N LEU A 317 3.83 -24.87 6.78
CA LEU A 317 3.05 -24.56 5.57
C LEU A 317 1.53 -24.60 5.79
N ASP A 318 1.03 -25.57 6.56
CA ASP A 318 -0.41 -25.75 6.82
C ASP A 318 -0.96 -24.69 7.78
N GLN A 319 -0.11 -23.97 8.53
CA GLN A 319 -0.49 -22.82 9.34
C GLN A 319 -0.42 -21.54 8.52
N ASP A 320 0.72 -21.30 7.86
CA ASP A 320 0.99 -20.12 7.04
C ASP A 320 -0.05 -19.92 5.93
N VAL A 321 -0.38 -20.97 5.18
CA VAL A 321 -1.36 -20.86 4.08
C VAL A 321 -2.74 -20.46 4.57
N LYS A 322 -3.14 -20.88 5.78
CA LYS A 322 -4.41 -20.50 6.41
C LYS A 322 -4.35 -19.06 6.93
N LEU A 323 -3.25 -18.69 7.56
CA LEU A 323 -3.01 -17.36 8.13
C LEU A 323 -3.05 -16.27 7.04
N PHE A 324 -2.28 -16.44 5.97
CA PHE A 324 -2.20 -15.46 4.88
C PHE A 324 -3.49 -15.38 4.06
N PHE A 325 -4.14 -16.51 3.80
CA PHE A 325 -5.47 -16.58 3.19
C PHE A 325 -6.51 -15.78 3.98
N THR A 326 -6.52 -15.97 5.30
CA THR A 326 -7.46 -15.35 6.23
C THR A 326 -7.25 -13.83 6.31
N VAL A 327 -6.00 -13.38 6.49
CA VAL A 327 -5.66 -11.94 6.55
C VAL A 327 -5.90 -11.25 5.21
N GLY A 328 -5.50 -11.85 4.09
CA GLY A 328 -5.65 -11.26 2.76
C GLY A 328 -7.11 -11.03 2.35
N ASN A 329 -7.99 -12.01 2.58
CA ASN A 329 -9.41 -11.84 2.30
C ASN A 329 -10.12 -10.91 3.30
N THR A 330 -9.69 -10.88 4.57
CA THR A 330 -10.18 -9.90 5.56
C THR A 330 -9.86 -8.47 5.11
N ALA A 331 -8.64 -8.22 4.60
CA ALA A 331 -8.26 -6.91 4.07
C ALA A 331 -9.09 -6.51 2.84
N LEU A 332 -9.38 -7.45 1.92
CA LEU A 332 -10.24 -7.20 0.75
C LEU A 332 -11.65 -6.75 1.18
N ASP A 333 -12.32 -7.52 2.02
CA ASP A 333 -13.70 -7.21 2.45
C ASP A 333 -13.77 -5.92 3.29
N ALA A 334 -12.76 -5.66 4.13
CA ALA A 334 -12.64 -4.40 4.85
C ALA A 334 -12.48 -3.18 3.91
N PHE A 335 -11.74 -3.32 2.79
CA PHE A 335 -11.67 -2.28 1.76
C PHE A 335 -13.00 -2.10 1.02
N ILE A 336 -13.76 -3.18 0.78
CA ILE A 336 -15.07 -3.13 0.12
C ILE A 336 -16.08 -2.37 1.00
N ALA A 337 -16.19 -2.71 2.29
CA ALA A 337 -17.08 -2.02 3.23
C ALA A 337 -16.66 -0.55 3.48
N ALA A 338 -15.36 -0.27 3.56
CA ALA A 338 -14.86 1.10 3.67
C ALA A 338 -15.20 1.94 2.43
N TRP A 339 -15.15 1.36 1.22
CA TRP A 339 -15.50 2.07 -0.01
C TRP A 339 -17.00 2.25 -0.21
N ASP A 340 -17.86 1.36 0.31
CA ASP A 340 -19.30 1.62 0.39
C ASP A 340 -19.58 2.88 1.22
N SER A 341 -19.10 2.94 2.46
CA SER A 341 -19.31 4.10 3.34
C SER A 341 -18.77 5.39 2.69
N LYS A 342 -17.58 5.34 2.08
CA LYS A 342 -17.02 6.47 1.31
C LYS A 342 -17.89 6.89 0.14
N ARG A 343 -18.45 5.94 -0.61
CA ARG A 343 -19.24 6.22 -1.81
C ARG A 343 -20.66 6.67 -1.48
N TYR A 344 -21.20 6.23 -0.34
CA TYR A 344 -22.53 6.58 0.16
C TYR A 344 -22.56 7.99 0.76
N TYR A 345 -21.62 8.30 1.67
CA TYR A 345 -21.56 9.63 2.31
C TYR A 345 -20.81 10.67 1.47
N ASP A 346 -19.88 10.26 0.60
CA ASP A 346 -19.10 11.15 -0.28
C ASP A 346 -18.42 12.31 0.46
N THR A 347 -17.93 12.10 1.68
CA THR A 347 -17.57 13.21 2.58
C THR A 347 -16.34 14.01 2.17
N SER A 348 -16.37 15.28 2.57
CA SER A 348 -15.25 16.21 2.63
C SER A 348 -14.05 15.69 3.45
N ARG A 349 -12.95 16.44 3.39
CA ARG A 349 -11.66 16.12 4.03
C ARG A 349 -11.22 17.26 4.96
N PRO A 350 -10.41 16.99 6.01
CA PRO A 350 -9.88 18.03 6.90
C PRO A 350 -9.15 19.16 6.15
N TRP A 351 -8.47 18.87 5.03
CA TRP A 351 -7.91 19.88 4.12
C TRP A 351 -8.95 20.94 3.73
N THR A 352 -10.09 20.52 3.19
CA THR A 352 -11.15 21.41 2.71
C THR A 352 -11.85 22.10 3.88
N LEU A 353 -12.17 21.34 4.94
CA LEU A 353 -12.90 21.85 6.10
C LEU A 353 -12.10 22.89 6.90
N ILE A 354 -10.82 22.63 7.23
CA ILE A 354 -9.96 23.61 7.94
C ILE A 354 -9.81 24.88 7.09
N ARG A 355 -9.54 24.73 5.79
CA ARG A 355 -9.37 25.86 4.86
C ARG A 355 -10.64 26.71 4.73
N LEU A 356 -11.82 26.09 4.78
CA LEU A 356 -13.13 26.76 4.76
C LEU A 356 -13.46 27.43 6.11
N TYR A 357 -13.35 26.70 7.22
CA TYR A 357 -13.75 27.16 8.56
C TYR A 357 -12.86 28.29 9.07
N TYR A 358 -11.57 28.25 8.73
CA TYR A 358 -10.59 29.24 9.18
C TYR A 358 -10.25 30.30 8.14
N ALA A 359 -10.20 29.97 6.85
CA ALA A 359 -9.94 30.93 5.77
C ALA A 359 -8.76 31.89 6.09
N ASP A 360 -8.98 33.19 6.24
CA ASP A 360 -7.93 34.17 6.57
C ASP A 360 -7.63 34.33 8.08
N LYS A 361 -8.33 33.61 8.97
CA LYS A 361 -7.99 33.55 10.40
C LYS A 361 -6.61 32.90 10.57
N MET A 362 -5.82 33.43 11.50
CA MET A 362 -4.55 32.81 11.90
C MET A 362 -4.80 31.61 12.81
N ILE A 363 -4.18 30.48 12.48
CA ILE A 363 -4.11 29.25 13.28
C ILE A 363 -2.65 28.83 13.46
N ARG A 364 -2.38 27.88 14.37
CA ARG A 364 -1.08 27.20 14.43
C ARG A 364 -1.13 25.95 13.57
N GLY A 365 -0.06 25.65 12.85
CA GLY A 365 0.03 24.43 12.04
C GLY A 365 1.44 24.19 11.51
N TRP A 366 1.70 22.96 11.06
CA TRP A 366 2.95 22.60 10.39
C TRP A 366 3.05 23.34 9.04
N ALA A 367 4.14 24.08 8.83
CA ALA A 367 4.32 24.99 7.69
C ALA A 367 4.95 24.34 6.44
N GLY A 368 5.03 23.01 6.41
CA GLY A 368 5.80 22.24 5.46
C GLY A 368 7.22 21.90 5.95
N PRO A 369 7.98 21.13 5.17
CA PRO A 369 9.21 20.49 5.62
C PRO A 369 10.26 21.44 6.23
N GLY A 370 10.81 21.05 7.38
CA GLY A 370 11.92 21.74 8.06
C GLY A 370 11.58 23.09 8.71
N LYS A 371 10.33 23.54 8.59
CA LYS A 371 9.85 24.82 9.15
C LYS A 371 9.19 24.66 10.52
N GLY A 372 8.83 23.43 10.89
CA GLY A 372 8.09 23.14 12.11
C GLY A 372 6.71 23.79 12.14
N VAL A 373 6.27 24.19 13.33
CA VAL A 373 4.96 24.78 13.60
C VAL A 373 5.05 26.28 13.78
N ILE A 374 4.25 27.04 13.03
CA ILE A 374 4.16 28.51 13.11
C ILE A 374 2.69 28.97 13.03
N ALA A 375 2.46 30.27 13.21
CA ALA A 375 1.18 30.89 12.85
C ALA A 375 1.02 31.01 11.32
N ILE A 376 -0.01 30.36 10.77
CA ILE A 376 -0.39 30.37 9.34
C ILE A 376 -1.85 30.76 9.18
N LYS A 377 -2.28 31.20 7.99
CA LYS A 377 -3.72 31.33 7.69
C LYS A 377 -4.37 29.96 7.55
N GLY A 378 -5.65 29.83 7.90
CA GLY A 378 -6.44 28.62 7.65
C GLY A 378 -6.39 28.14 6.19
N ASN A 379 -6.51 29.06 5.23
CA ASN A 379 -6.40 28.80 3.79
C ASN A 379 -4.99 28.37 3.32
N GLN A 380 -3.98 28.44 4.19
CA GLN A 380 -2.61 27.96 3.96
C GLN A 380 -2.30 26.63 4.66
N TRP A 381 -3.24 26.06 5.44
CA TRP A 381 -3.01 24.84 6.22
C TRP A 381 -2.61 23.63 5.36
N LEU A 382 -1.67 22.83 5.88
CA LEU A 382 -1.16 21.60 5.26
C LEU A 382 -1.17 20.44 6.27
N PRO A 383 -1.64 19.23 5.88
CA PRO A 383 -1.43 18.01 6.65
C PRO A 383 0.05 17.62 6.61
N TYR A 384 0.53 16.90 7.62
CA TYR A 384 1.88 16.35 7.62
C TYR A 384 1.99 15.25 6.55
N SER A 385 2.59 15.58 5.41
CA SER A 385 2.57 14.74 4.20
C SER A 385 3.58 15.23 3.16
N PRO A 386 4.21 14.32 2.37
CA PRO A 386 5.00 14.73 1.20
C PRO A 386 4.11 15.40 0.14
N ALA A 387 4.60 16.46 -0.52
CA ALA A 387 3.80 17.24 -1.48
C ALA A 387 3.38 16.47 -2.74
N THR A 388 4.12 15.42 -3.10
CA THR A 388 3.81 14.47 -4.19
C THR A 388 2.86 13.36 -3.76
N PHE A 389 2.59 13.21 -2.47
CA PHE A 389 1.78 12.14 -1.88
C PHE A 389 0.98 12.69 -0.70
N VAL A 390 0.09 13.65 -0.99
CA VAL A 390 -0.76 14.37 -0.02
C VAL A 390 -2.02 13.56 0.35
N THR A 391 -3.05 14.22 0.90
CA THR A 391 -4.34 13.59 1.28
C THR A 391 -4.90 12.70 0.16
N PRO A 392 -5.03 11.38 0.37
CA PRO A 392 -5.36 10.43 -0.69
C PRO A 392 -6.66 10.74 -1.46
N PRO A 393 -6.71 10.46 -2.78
CA PRO A 393 -7.77 10.94 -3.66
C PRO A 393 -9.04 10.09 -3.56
N PHE A 394 -9.75 10.24 -2.45
CA PHE A 394 -11.06 9.65 -2.16
C PHE A 394 -11.73 10.37 -0.98
N PRO A 395 -13.06 10.26 -0.81
CA PRO A 395 -13.81 10.80 0.32
C PRO A 395 -13.24 10.48 1.71
N GLY A 396 -13.56 11.30 2.70
CA GLY A 396 -13.02 11.20 4.06
C GLY A 396 -13.44 9.94 4.82
N TYR A 397 -14.74 9.79 5.06
CA TYR A 397 -15.32 8.84 6.01
C TYR A 397 -15.76 7.52 5.34
N VAL A 398 -15.53 6.33 5.92
CA VAL A 398 -14.68 6.02 7.08
C VAL A 398 -13.19 5.97 6.69
N SER A 399 -12.26 5.95 7.66
CA SER A 399 -10.84 5.75 7.36
C SER A 399 -10.57 4.32 6.88
N GLY A 400 -10.13 4.17 5.63
CA GLY A 400 -9.79 2.86 5.08
C GLY A 400 -8.57 2.20 5.73
N HIS A 401 -7.68 2.98 6.38
CA HIS A 401 -6.60 2.38 7.17
C HIS A 401 -7.17 1.77 8.45
N SER A 402 -7.93 2.55 9.22
CA SER A 402 -8.51 2.11 10.48
C SER A 402 -9.48 0.93 10.32
N THR A 403 -10.29 0.91 9.24
CA THR A 403 -11.19 -0.23 8.94
C THR A 403 -10.41 -1.52 8.66
N VAL A 404 -9.41 -1.48 7.79
CA VAL A 404 -8.60 -2.65 7.43
C VAL A 404 -7.78 -3.12 8.62
N SER A 405 -7.15 -2.20 9.34
CA SER A 405 -6.33 -2.51 10.51
C SER A 405 -7.14 -3.11 11.66
N SER A 406 -8.33 -2.58 11.96
CA SER A 406 -9.20 -3.15 12.99
C SER A 406 -9.69 -4.55 12.61
N ALA A 407 -10.05 -4.77 11.34
CA ALA A 407 -10.46 -6.09 10.84
C ALA A 407 -9.31 -7.10 10.87
N CYS A 408 -8.13 -6.74 10.36
CA CYS A 408 -6.96 -7.60 10.35
C CYS A 408 -6.39 -7.88 11.76
N ALA A 409 -6.44 -6.90 12.68
CA ALA A 409 -6.11 -7.14 14.09
C ALA A 409 -7.07 -8.14 14.73
N THR A 410 -8.37 -7.96 14.49
CA THR A 410 -9.40 -8.87 15.00
C THR A 410 -9.22 -10.29 14.48
N ILE A 411 -8.89 -10.46 13.20
CA ILE A 411 -8.73 -11.81 12.63
C ILE A 411 -7.41 -12.48 13.06
N LEU A 412 -6.32 -11.72 13.25
CA LEU A 412 -5.08 -12.26 13.86
C LEU A 412 -5.32 -12.69 15.30
N LYS A 413 -6.01 -11.87 16.10
CA LYS A 413 -6.42 -12.20 17.48
C LYS A 413 -7.32 -13.45 17.57
N LEU A 414 -8.19 -13.66 16.59
CA LEU A 414 -9.03 -14.87 16.49
C LEU A 414 -8.25 -16.11 16.01
N PHE A 415 -7.22 -15.93 15.18
CA PHE A 415 -6.38 -17.01 14.68
C PHE A 415 -5.40 -17.51 15.76
N GLU A 416 -4.76 -16.59 16.47
CA GLU A 416 -3.81 -16.87 17.57
C GLU A 416 -4.51 -17.22 18.89
N GLY A 417 -5.79 -16.83 19.06
CA GLY A 417 -6.54 -16.96 20.31
C GLY A 417 -6.12 -15.97 21.41
N ALA A 418 -5.17 -15.08 21.13
CA ALA A 418 -4.62 -14.07 22.04
C ALA A 418 -4.37 -12.73 21.32
N ASP A 419 -4.33 -11.64 22.08
CA ASP A 419 -4.05 -10.29 21.56
C ASP A 419 -2.59 -9.90 21.81
N GLU A 420 -1.68 -10.77 21.39
CA GLU A 420 -0.24 -10.63 21.61
C GLU A 420 0.48 -10.65 20.26
N PHE A 421 1.35 -9.68 20.03
CA PHE A 421 2.15 -9.56 18.81
C PHE A 421 3.65 -9.49 19.13
N THR A 422 4.05 -8.58 20.03
CA THR A 422 5.46 -8.33 20.43
C THR A 422 6.39 -8.10 19.23
N TYR A 423 6.08 -7.06 18.45
CA TYR A 423 6.88 -6.54 17.35
C TYR A 423 7.52 -5.20 17.76
N VAL A 424 8.61 -4.80 17.09
CA VAL A 424 9.20 -3.46 17.21
C VAL A 424 9.54 -2.97 15.82
N GLU A 425 8.95 -1.84 15.41
CA GLU A 425 9.41 -1.14 14.20
C GLU A 425 10.49 -0.13 14.60
N HIS A 426 11.62 -0.12 13.88
CA HIS A 426 12.63 0.93 13.99
C HIS A 426 12.45 1.95 12.86
N ARG A 427 12.26 3.24 13.16
CA ARG A 427 12.07 4.30 12.16
C ARG A 427 12.86 5.57 12.47
N ARG A 428 13.44 6.18 11.43
CA ARG A 428 13.81 7.61 11.44
C ARG A 428 12.56 8.43 11.11
N ALA A 429 12.07 9.20 12.07
CA ALA A 429 10.98 10.14 11.87
C ALA A 429 11.35 11.18 10.79
N GLY A 430 10.41 11.48 9.89
CA GLY A 430 10.64 12.42 8.78
C GLY A 430 11.32 11.81 7.56
N ALA A 431 11.68 10.52 7.56
CA ALA A 431 12.31 9.85 6.43
C ALA A 431 11.50 9.91 5.12
N LEU A 432 10.18 10.08 5.18
CA LEU A 432 9.32 10.28 3.99
C LEU A 432 8.98 11.75 3.71
N THR A 433 8.76 12.57 4.75
CA THR A 433 8.17 13.91 4.61
C THR A 433 9.18 15.05 4.72
N GLU A 434 10.27 14.84 5.47
CA GLU A 434 11.23 15.86 5.89
C GLU A 434 12.68 15.31 5.84
N SER A 435 12.96 14.41 4.88
CA SER A 435 14.19 13.60 4.79
C SER A 435 15.48 14.39 4.91
N ASP A 436 15.48 15.59 4.31
CA ASP A 436 16.62 16.46 4.08
C ASP A 436 16.87 17.45 5.25
N PHE A 437 16.16 17.28 6.38
CA PHE A 437 16.18 18.19 7.52
C PHE A 437 16.67 17.50 8.80
N GLU A 438 17.24 18.30 9.71
CA GLU A 438 17.69 17.81 11.02
C GLU A 438 16.53 17.68 12.00
N CYS A 439 16.69 16.82 13.01
CA CYS A 439 15.61 16.53 13.96
C CYS A 439 15.12 17.77 14.72
N LEU A 440 16.04 18.69 15.03
CA LEU A 440 15.74 19.98 15.66
C LEU A 440 15.00 20.95 14.73
N ASP A 441 15.17 20.84 13.40
CA ASP A 441 14.45 21.64 12.41
C ASP A 441 12.99 21.18 12.28
N MET A 442 12.78 19.87 12.20
CA MET A 442 11.47 19.23 12.12
C MET A 442 10.59 19.50 13.35
N GLN A 443 11.20 19.77 14.51
CA GLN A 443 10.53 20.10 15.77
C GLN A 443 10.64 21.58 16.17
N LYS A 444 10.82 22.48 15.18
CA LYS A 444 10.75 23.93 15.42
C LYS A 444 9.35 24.38 15.84
N VAL A 445 9.33 25.37 16.74
CA VAL A 445 8.12 26.11 17.13
C VAL A 445 8.40 27.60 17.02
N ASP A 446 7.63 28.29 16.18
CA ASP A 446 7.74 29.73 15.91
C ASP A 446 9.20 30.15 15.57
N GLY A 447 9.86 29.32 14.76
CA GLY A 447 11.25 29.48 14.30
C GLY A 447 12.33 29.06 15.31
N LYS A 448 11.98 28.63 16.52
CA LYS A 448 12.90 28.25 17.60
C LYS A 448 12.96 26.74 17.76
N HIS A 449 14.14 26.18 18.06
CA HIS A 449 14.24 24.80 18.51
C HIS A 449 13.56 24.65 19.87
N LEU A 450 12.83 23.55 20.07
CA LEU A 450 12.40 23.15 21.41
C LEU A 450 13.65 22.82 22.25
N THR A 451 13.87 23.56 23.32
CA THR A 451 15.00 23.33 24.24
C THR A 451 14.72 22.09 25.08
N ALA A 452 15.08 20.91 24.55
CA ALA A 452 14.96 19.64 25.25
C ALA A 452 15.72 19.68 26.60
N SER A 453 15.17 18.98 27.61
CA SER A 453 15.58 19.09 29.01
C SER A 453 16.86 18.29 29.33
N GLY A 454 17.98 18.67 28.71
CA GLY A 454 19.29 18.03 28.90
C GLY A 454 19.48 16.68 28.21
N LYS A 455 18.50 16.22 27.42
CA LYS A 455 18.65 15.14 26.43
C LYS A 455 18.71 15.72 25.03
N GLU A 456 19.54 15.14 24.18
CA GLU A 456 19.55 15.40 22.74
C GLU A 456 18.29 14.80 22.08
N LEU A 457 17.77 15.48 21.05
CA LEU A 457 16.55 15.06 20.36
C LEU A 457 16.91 14.08 19.22
N SER A 458 16.78 12.78 19.49
CA SER A 458 16.84 11.75 18.45
C SER A 458 15.61 11.83 17.54
N CYS A 459 15.79 11.56 16.25
CA CYS A 459 14.71 11.23 15.33
C CYS A 459 14.64 9.73 14.98
N ASP A 460 15.59 8.93 15.43
CA ASP A 460 15.48 7.47 15.41
C ASP A 460 14.62 7.03 16.60
N VAL A 461 13.56 6.28 16.30
CA VAL A 461 12.46 5.90 17.19
C VAL A 461 12.23 4.39 17.11
N ASP A 462 12.13 3.75 18.27
CA ASP A 462 11.62 2.40 18.41
C ASP A 462 10.11 2.47 18.70
N LEU A 463 9.29 1.85 17.87
CA LEU A 463 7.83 1.73 18.03
C LEU A 463 7.49 0.30 18.49
N PRO A 464 7.42 0.03 19.81
CA PRO A 464 7.03 -1.28 20.32
C PRO A 464 5.52 -1.51 20.14
N ILE A 465 5.16 -2.59 19.46
CA ILE A 465 3.78 -3.00 19.20
C ILE A 465 3.53 -4.33 19.91
N ARG A 466 2.85 -4.28 21.05
CA ARG A 466 2.69 -5.40 21.99
C ARG A 466 1.49 -6.27 21.61
N SER A 467 0.41 -5.68 21.14
CA SER A 467 -0.84 -6.36 20.75
C SER A 467 -1.26 -6.05 19.31
N PHE A 468 -2.17 -6.84 18.75
CA PHE A 468 -2.75 -6.54 17.44
C PHE A 468 -3.68 -5.31 17.53
N THR A 469 -4.37 -5.15 18.65
CA THR A 469 -5.18 -3.95 18.94
C THR A 469 -4.32 -2.67 18.94
N GLU A 470 -3.12 -2.67 19.55
CA GLU A 470 -2.22 -1.51 19.59
C GLU A 470 -1.73 -1.12 18.17
N ALA A 471 -1.47 -2.10 17.30
CA ALA A 471 -1.22 -1.84 15.88
C ALA A 471 -2.42 -1.22 15.14
N ALA A 472 -3.65 -1.65 15.45
CA ALA A 472 -4.85 -1.07 14.84
C ALA A 472 -5.18 0.33 15.35
N GLU A 473 -4.96 0.60 16.64
CA GLU A 473 -5.10 1.94 17.23
C GLU A 473 -4.03 2.89 16.67
N MET A 474 -2.79 2.42 16.51
CA MET A 474 -1.73 3.18 15.83
C MET A 474 -2.11 3.56 14.38
N ALA A 475 -2.80 2.67 13.65
CA ALA A 475 -3.38 2.93 12.32
C ALA A 475 -4.72 3.72 12.34
N GLY A 476 -5.25 3.99 13.53
CA GLY A 476 -6.39 4.88 13.78
C GLY A 476 -5.99 6.32 14.05
N ILE A 477 -4.81 6.52 14.65
CA ILE A 477 -4.29 7.82 15.10
C ILE A 477 -3.34 8.46 14.06
N SER A 478 -2.84 7.69 13.09
CA SER A 478 -1.94 8.11 11.99
C SER A 478 -2.65 8.73 10.78
#